data_AF-A0A3D0Y2T2-F1
#
_entry.id   AF-A0A3D0Y2T2-F1
#
_cell.length_a   1.000
_cell.length_b   1.000
_cell.length_c   1.000
_cell.angle_alpha   90.00
_cell.angle_beta   90.00
_cell.angle_gamma   90.00
#
_symmetry.space_group_name_H-M   'P 1'
#
loop_
_entity.id
_entity.type
_entity.pdbx_description
1 polymer ?
#
loop_
_entity_poly.entity_id
_entity_poly.type
_entity_poly.pdbx_seq_one_letter_code
_entity_poly.pdbx_strand_id
1 'polypeptide(L)'
;MKNSSKLIVLLLTLPVFFIGYHVCTSSPSDSGEEKDTETANTLSEPEARTIAEQTCVKGGEALSNPSYNSGTKTWWYDANLNATREGCNSACVVSEETNTAEINWRCTGLQEGN
;
A
#
# COMPACT_ATOMS: atom_id res chain seq x y z
N MET A 1 -38.19 -35.07 1.64
CA MET A 1 -37.61 -33.73 1.34
C MET A 1 -36.37 -33.99 0.49
N LYS A 2 -36.47 -33.99 -0.86
CA LYS A 2 -36.11 -32.87 -1.78
C LYS A 2 -34.74 -32.28 -1.41
N ASN A 3 -33.64 -32.62 -2.09
CA ASN A 3 -33.24 -31.96 -3.34
C ASN A 3 -31.98 -32.60 -3.98
N SER A 4 -32.15 -33.50 -4.96
CA SER A 4 -31.08 -33.84 -5.91
C SER A 4 -31.14 -32.86 -7.09
N SER A 5 -30.16 -31.97 -7.22
CA SER A 5 -30.06 -31.07 -8.38
C SER A 5 -28.62 -30.98 -8.90
N LYS A 6 -28.36 -31.90 -9.85
CA LYS A 6 -27.77 -31.65 -11.17
C LYS A 6 -26.47 -30.85 -11.21
N LEU A 7 -25.38 -31.61 -11.37
CA LEU A 7 -24.12 -31.22 -11.99
C LEU A 7 -24.41 -30.50 -13.32
N ILE A 8 -24.24 -29.18 -13.34
CA ILE A 8 -24.37 -28.36 -14.55
C ILE A 8 -23.07 -28.51 -15.34
N VAL A 9 -23.13 -29.34 -16.38
CA VAL A 9 -22.16 -29.35 -17.47
C VAL A 9 -22.37 -28.05 -18.26
N LEU A 10 -21.53 -27.06 -18.03
CA LEU A 10 -21.49 -25.85 -18.85
C LEU A 10 -20.40 -26.03 -19.93
N LEU A 11 -20.73 -26.81 -20.96
CA LEU A 11 -20.00 -26.80 -22.23
C LEU A 11 -20.36 -25.51 -22.97
N LEU A 12 -19.54 -24.48 -22.80
CA LEU A 12 -19.55 -23.31 -23.69
C LEU A 12 -18.48 -23.52 -24.76
N THR A 13 -18.92 -24.14 -25.87
CA THR A 13 -18.23 -24.05 -27.15
C THR A 13 -18.51 -22.68 -27.77
N LEU A 14 -17.48 -21.86 -27.94
CA LEU A 14 -17.53 -20.73 -28.86
C LEU A 14 -16.25 -20.67 -29.73
N PRO A 15 -16.36 -20.17 -30.97
CA PRO A 15 -15.74 -20.76 -32.14
C PRO A 15 -14.32 -20.25 -32.42
N VAL A 16 -13.45 -21.18 -32.82
CA VAL A 16 -12.19 -20.89 -33.52
C VAL A 16 -12.55 -20.57 -34.96
N PHE A 17 -12.76 -19.32 -35.36
CA PHE A 17 -12.66 -18.95 -36.77
C PHE A 17 -12.13 -17.51 -36.96
N PHE A 18 -10.95 -17.39 -37.60
CA PHE A 18 -10.66 -16.49 -38.74
C PHE A 18 -10.64 -14.97 -38.40
N ILE A 19 -9.67 -14.12 -38.76
CA ILE A 19 -8.72 -14.02 -39.87
C ILE A 19 -7.63 -13.04 -39.38
N GLY A 20 -6.36 -13.28 -39.74
CA GLY A 20 -5.33 -12.27 -39.60
C GLY A 20 -5.67 -11.02 -40.42
N TYR A 21 -5.63 -9.86 -39.78
CA TYR A 21 -5.16 -8.63 -40.41
C TYR A 21 -4.18 -7.95 -39.46
N HIS A 22 -2.94 -7.91 -39.92
CA HIS A 22 -1.86 -7.11 -39.38
C HIS A 22 -2.23 -5.64 -39.62
N VAL A 23 -2.81 -4.98 -38.62
CA VAL A 23 -2.89 -3.52 -38.64
C VAL A 23 -1.62 -3.02 -37.97
N CYS A 24 -0.58 -2.80 -38.79
CA CYS A 24 0.53 -1.94 -38.42
C CYS A 24 -0.01 -0.51 -38.32
N THR A 25 -0.61 -0.16 -37.20
CA THR A 25 -0.80 1.25 -36.86
C THR A 25 0.54 1.74 -36.32
N SER A 26 1.27 2.46 -37.17
CA SER A 26 2.39 3.28 -36.74
C SER A 26 1.82 4.31 -35.78
N SER A 27 2.11 4.14 -34.49
CA SER A 27 1.78 5.18 -33.51
C SER A 27 2.54 6.45 -33.91
N PRO A 28 1.86 7.60 -34.03
CA PRO A 28 2.52 8.88 -34.12
C PRO A 28 3.42 9.04 -32.88
N SER A 29 4.67 9.40 -33.13
CA SER A 29 5.55 9.97 -32.12
C SER A 29 4.94 11.30 -31.68
N ASP A 30 3.98 11.25 -30.75
CA ASP A 30 3.54 12.43 -30.02
C ASP A 30 4.60 12.68 -28.96
N SER A 31 5.65 13.40 -29.37
CA SER A 31 6.51 14.15 -28.48
C SER A 31 5.70 15.31 -27.90
N GLY A 32 4.73 14.97 -27.05
CA GLY A 32 4.26 15.84 -26.00
C GLY A 32 5.29 15.79 -24.89
N GLU A 33 6.25 16.70 -24.91
CA GLU A 33 6.87 17.17 -23.66
C GLU A 33 5.74 17.78 -22.82
N GLU A 34 5.00 16.94 -22.08
CA GLU A 34 4.55 17.38 -20.77
C GLU A 34 5.84 17.58 -19.98
N LYS A 35 6.25 18.83 -19.90
CA LYS A 35 7.10 19.33 -18.84
C LYS A 35 6.33 19.11 -17.54
N ASP A 36 6.30 17.86 -17.08
CA ASP A 36 5.87 17.49 -15.75
C ASP A 36 6.87 18.18 -14.84
N THR A 37 6.49 19.40 -14.47
CA THR A 37 7.16 20.12 -13.40
C THR A 37 6.71 19.34 -12.19
N GLU A 38 7.48 18.29 -11.89
CA GLU A 38 7.44 17.48 -10.68
C GLU A 38 7.50 18.47 -9.52
N THR A 39 6.32 18.96 -9.17
CA THR A 39 6.09 19.68 -7.94
C THR A 39 6.29 18.56 -6.95
N ALA A 40 7.47 18.51 -6.33
CA ALA A 40 7.80 17.56 -5.29
C ALA A 40 6.64 17.55 -4.30
N ASN A 41 5.69 16.64 -4.52
CA ASN A 41 4.41 16.61 -3.83
C ASN A 41 4.72 16.06 -2.46
N THR A 42 5.07 16.97 -1.57
CA THR A 42 5.38 16.68 -0.19
C THR A 42 4.10 16.15 0.44
N LEU A 43 4.12 14.91 0.93
CA LEU A 43 2.95 14.29 1.54
C LEU A 43 2.56 15.06 2.79
N SER A 44 1.33 15.55 2.85
CA SER A 44 0.86 16.26 4.03
C SER A 44 0.59 15.29 5.19
N GLU A 45 0.63 15.79 6.42
CA GLU A 45 0.30 15.01 7.61
C GLU A 45 -1.07 14.29 7.54
N PRO A 46 -2.18 14.92 7.11
CA PRO A 46 -3.46 14.23 7.04
C PRO A 46 -3.51 13.12 5.97
N GLU A 47 -2.81 13.31 4.85
CA GLU A 47 -2.67 12.28 3.82
C GLU A 47 -1.85 11.10 4.33
N ALA A 48 -0.69 11.38 4.95
CA ALA A 48 0.15 10.37 5.58
C ALA A 48 -0.61 9.60 6.68
N ARG A 49 -1.40 10.30 7.50
CA ARG A 49 -2.24 9.68 8.53
C ARG A 49 -3.24 8.70 7.94
N THR A 50 -3.88 9.08 6.83
CA THR A 50 -4.85 8.21 6.14
C THR A 50 -4.18 6.91 5.68
N ILE A 51 -2.97 7.00 5.12
CA ILE A 51 -2.19 5.83 4.69
C ILE A 51 -1.78 4.98 5.91
N ALA A 52 -1.35 5.63 6.99
CA ALA A 52 -0.93 4.98 8.22
C ALA A 52 -2.08 4.21 8.89
N GLU A 53 -3.27 4.81 9.00
CA GLU A 53 -4.44 4.21 9.65
C GLU A 53 -4.91 2.92 8.95
N GLN A 54 -4.76 2.85 7.63
CA GLN A 54 -5.10 1.65 6.84
C GLN A 54 -4.20 0.45 7.16
N THR A 55 -2.97 0.69 7.61
CA THR A 55 -1.95 -0.37 7.75
C THR A 55 -1.60 -0.66 9.21
N CYS A 56 -1.58 0.38 10.04
CA CYS A 56 -0.98 0.37 11.37
C CYS A 56 -2.00 0.45 12.52
N VAL A 57 -3.30 0.39 12.22
CA VAL A 57 -4.37 0.28 13.23
C VAL A 57 -5.03 -1.09 13.11
N LYS A 58 -4.90 -1.91 14.15
CA LYS A 58 -5.56 -3.23 14.27
C LYS A 58 -6.45 -3.36 15.51
N GLY A 59 -6.46 -2.33 16.37
CA GLY A 59 -7.22 -2.31 17.63
C GLY A 59 -8.31 -1.27 17.76
N GLY A 60 -8.52 -0.46 16.72
CA GLY A 60 -9.59 0.53 16.68
C GLY A 60 -9.29 1.86 17.38
N GLU A 61 -8.16 2.01 18.07
CA GLU A 61 -7.72 3.32 18.54
C GLU A 61 -6.84 4.01 17.48
N ALA A 62 -7.03 5.31 17.33
CA ALA A 62 -6.36 6.13 16.34
C ALA A 62 -4.85 6.25 16.59
N LEU A 63 -4.11 6.56 15.54
CA LEU A 63 -2.68 6.84 15.62
C LEU A 63 -2.41 8.13 16.40
N SER A 64 -1.30 8.15 17.15
CA SER A 64 -0.88 9.30 17.96
C SER A 64 0.55 9.74 17.62
N ASN A 65 0.94 10.90 18.15
CA ASN A 65 2.30 11.46 18.07
C ASN A 65 2.88 11.57 16.65
N PRO A 66 2.24 12.34 15.74
CA PRO A 66 2.77 12.57 14.40
C PRO A 66 4.12 13.29 14.47
N SER A 67 5.11 12.78 13.74
CA SER A 67 6.43 13.39 13.62
C SER A 67 6.96 13.22 12.20
N TYR A 68 7.41 14.31 11.59
CA TYR A 68 8.01 14.28 10.27
C TYR A 68 9.54 14.22 10.36
N ASN A 69 10.14 13.29 9.63
CA ASN A 69 11.59 13.25 9.40
C ASN A 69 11.90 13.77 8.00
N SER A 70 12.41 15.00 7.92
CA SER A 70 12.75 15.66 6.67
C SER A 70 13.98 15.07 5.98
N GLY A 71 14.86 14.39 6.71
CA GLY A 71 16.06 13.75 6.18
C GLY A 71 15.74 12.48 5.40
N THR A 72 14.73 11.73 5.84
CA THR A 72 14.27 10.50 5.17
C THR A 72 12.95 10.68 4.42
N LYS A 73 12.32 11.86 4.47
CA LYS A 73 11.02 12.13 3.85
C LYS A 73 9.97 11.12 4.30
N THR A 74 9.82 10.98 5.62
CA THR A 74 8.89 10.02 6.21
C THR A 74 8.10 10.64 7.36
N TRP A 75 6.82 10.29 7.43
CA TRP A 75 5.97 10.53 8.60
C TRP A 75 6.00 9.35 9.56
N TRP A 76 6.09 9.64 10.85
CA TRP A 76 6.13 8.66 11.93
C TRP A 76 4.95 8.87 12.86
N TYR A 77 4.32 7.77 13.26
CA TYR A 77 3.25 7.73 14.25
C TYR A 77 3.51 6.58 15.22
N ASP A 78 2.93 6.63 16.41
CA ASP A 78 2.87 5.44 17.26
C ASP A 78 1.79 4.49 16.73
N ALA A 79 2.19 3.26 16.37
CA ALA A 79 1.30 2.28 15.77
C ALA A 79 0.45 1.58 16.84
N ASN A 80 -0.82 1.30 16.51
CA ASN A 80 -1.74 0.60 17.39
C ASN A 80 -2.09 -0.79 16.84
N LEU A 81 -1.27 -1.78 17.21
CA LEU A 81 -1.29 -3.09 16.59
C LEU A 81 -1.98 -4.18 17.41
N ASN A 82 -2.53 -3.86 18.60
CA ASN A 82 -2.95 -4.86 19.60
C ASN A 82 -1.90 -5.94 19.88
N ALA A 83 -0.62 -5.59 19.69
CA ALA A 83 0.51 -6.48 19.86
C ALA A 83 1.58 -5.75 20.67
N THR A 84 2.21 -6.46 21.60
CA THR A 84 3.31 -5.95 22.40
C THR A 84 4.57 -6.78 22.14
N ARG A 85 5.73 -6.13 22.23
CA ARG A 85 7.04 -6.77 22.21
C ARG A 85 7.83 -6.22 23.38
N GLU A 86 8.38 -7.10 24.21
CA GLU A 86 9.13 -6.70 25.39
C GLU A 86 10.31 -5.80 25.00
N GLY A 87 10.44 -4.66 25.69
CA GLY A 87 11.47 -3.67 25.41
C GLY A 87 11.30 -2.90 24.09
N CYS A 88 10.17 -3.01 23.38
CA CYS A 88 9.96 -2.35 22.11
C CYS A 88 8.68 -1.49 22.07
N ASN A 89 8.75 -0.40 21.32
CA ASN A 89 7.59 0.43 20.98
C ASN A 89 7.35 0.40 19.46
N SER A 90 6.13 0.07 19.04
CA SER A 90 5.75 0.06 17.63
C SER A 90 5.55 1.47 17.09
N ALA A 91 6.09 1.73 15.90
CA ALA A 91 5.86 2.93 15.11
C ALA A 91 5.28 2.54 13.73
N CYS A 92 4.51 3.45 13.16
CA CYS A 92 4.09 3.41 11.77
C CYS A 92 4.91 4.45 11.01
N VAL A 93 5.59 4.02 9.95
CA VAL A 93 6.41 4.89 9.11
C VAL A 93 5.77 4.96 7.74
N VAL A 94 5.43 6.17 7.30
CA VAL A 94 4.89 6.43 5.96
C VAL A 94 5.95 7.13 5.12
N SER A 95 6.29 6.56 3.97
CA SER A 95 7.25 7.15 3.03
C SER A 95 6.55 8.09 2.06
N GLU A 96 7.11 9.30 1.88
CA GLU A 96 6.64 10.23 0.84
C GLU A 96 6.92 9.69 -0.57
N GLU A 97 8.04 8.98 -0.76
CA GLU A 97 8.47 8.48 -2.07
C GLU A 97 7.52 7.39 -2.59
N THR A 98 7.13 6.46 -1.72
CA THR A 98 6.33 5.29 -2.12
C THR A 98 4.87 5.41 -1.75
N ASN A 99 4.48 6.37 -0.91
CA ASN A 99 3.14 6.48 -0.34
C ASN A 99 2.67 5.19 0.36
N THR A 100 3.59 4.48 0.99
CA THR A 100 3.31 3.23 1.72
C THR A 100 3.62 3.39 3.20
N ALA A 101 2.84 2.69 4.03
CA ALA A 101 3.06 2.58 5.46
C ALA A 101 3.73 1.24 5.82
N GLU A 102 4.67 1.29 6.76
CA GLU A 102 5.35 0.11 7.30
C GLU A 102 5.41 0.17 8.83
N ILE A 103 5.39 -1.01 9.46
CA ILE A 103 5.53 -1.14 10.92
C ILE A 103 7.01 -1.22 11.27
N ASN A 104 7.47 -0.31 12.11
CA ASN A 104 8.83 -0.28 12.64
C ASN A 104 8.83 -0.49 14.17
N TRP A 105 9.57 -1.49 14.66
CA TRP A 105 9.69 -1.74 16.09
C TRP A 105 10.97 -1.10 16.64
N ARG A 106 10.80 -0.05 17.44
CA ARG A 106 11.91 0.64 18.11
C ARG A 106 12.17 -0.05 19.45
N CYS A 107 13.11 -1.00 19.44
CA CYS A 107 13.48 -1.75 20.63
C CYS A 107 14.66 -1.10 21.36
N THR A 108 14.55 -0.93 22.68
CA THR A 108 15.73 -0.72 23.52
C THR A 108 16.41 -2.07 23.69
N GLY A 109 17.69 -2.17 23.35
CA GLY A 109 18.46 -3.40 23.56
C GLY A 109 18.30 -3.86 25.01
N LEU A 110 17.93 -5.13 25.19
CA LEU A 110 17.96 -5.81 26.47
C LEU A 110 19.34 -5.55 27.08
N GLN A 111 19.42 -4.77 28.16
CA GLN A 111 20.64 -4.75 28.96
C GLN A 111 20.71 -6.14 29.59
N GLU A 112 21.58 -7.01 29.09
CA GLU A 112 21.94 -8.23 29.82
C GLU A 112 22.41 -7.77 31.20
N GLY A 113 21.59 -8.05 32.21
CA GLY A 113 21.90 -7.71 33.59
C GLY A 113 23.18 -8.41 34.01
N ASN A 114 24.11 -7.62 34.54
CA ASN A 114 25.25 -8.11 35.34
C ASN A 114 24.77 -8.93 36.54
#